data_AF-A0A719XNJ1-F1
#
_entry.id   AF-A0A719XNJ1-F1
#
_cell.length_a   1.000
_cell.length_b   1.000
_cell.length_c   1.000
_cell.angle_alpha   90.00
_cell.angle_beta   90.00
_cell.angle_gamma   90.00
#
_symmetry.space_group_name_H-M   'P 1'
#
loop_
_entity.id
_entity.type
_entity.pdbx_description
1 polymer ?
#
loop_
_entity_poly.entity_id
_entity_poly.type
_entity_poly.pdbx_seq_one_letter_code
_entity_poly.pdbx_strand_id
1 'polypeptide(L)' 'MKQTQRHDAIIELVKKQGYVSTEELVEHFSVSPQTIRRDLNDLAEQNMILRHHGGA' A
#
# COMPACT_ATOMS: atom_id res chain seq x y z
N MET A 1 9.47 5.36 -10.02
CA MET A 1 8.38 4.43 -10.40
C MET A 1 7.10 5.23 -10.63
N LYS A 2 6.31 4.93 -11.67
CA LYS A 2 5.00 5.58 -11.84
C LYS A 2 4.01 5.07 -10.80
N GLN A 3 3.05 5.91 -10.40
CA GLN A 3 2.04 5.57 -9.39
C GLN A 3 1.27 4.28 -9.75
N THR A 4 0.78 4.15 -10.98
CA THR A 4 0.05 2.96 -11.45
C THR A 4 0.85 1.68 -11.26
N GLN A 5 2.14 1.69 -11.63
CA GLN A 5 3.01 0.52 -11.45
C GLN A 5 3.21 0.19 -9.96
N ARG A 6 3.29 1.21 -9.10
CA ARG A 6 3.42 1.02 -7.65
C ARG A 6 2.16 0.44 -7.05
N HIS A 7 0.99 0.89 -7.51
CA HIS A 7 -0.32 0.36 -7.10
C HIS A 7 -0.44 -1.13 -7.42
N ASP A 8 -0.12 -1.52 -8.65
CA ASP A 8 -0.13 -2.94 -9.06
C ASP A 8 0.81 -3.77 -8.17
N ALA A 9 2.02 -3.25 -7.90
CA ALA A 9 2.98 -3.94 -7.04
C ALA A 9 2.52 -4.04 -5.58
N ILE A 10 1.87 -3.00 -5.03
CA ILE A 10 1.28 -3.04 -3.67
C ILE A 10 0.21 -4.13 -3.59
N ILE A 11 -0.71 -4.17 -4.56
CA ILE A 11 -1.78 -5.19 -4.61
C ILE A 11 -1.18 -6.60 -4.64
N GLU A 12 -0.20 -6.83 -5.51
CA GLU A 12 0.44 -8.15 -5.64
C GLU A 12 1.21 -8.53 -4.38
N LEU A 13 1.84 -7.58 -3.70
CA LEU A 13 2.53 -7.83 -2.43
C LEU A 13 1.53 -8.23 -1.34
N VAL A 14 0.43 -7.49 -1.21
CA VAL A 14 -0.64 -7.78 -0.25
C VAL A 14 -1.28 -9.14 -0.53
N LYS A 15 -1.56 -9.49 -1.80
CA LYS A 15 -2.07 -10.82 -2.15
C LYS A 15 -1.11 -11.95 -1.78
N LYS A 16 0.20 -11.74 -1.92
CA LYS A 16 1.22 -12.76 -1.60
C LYS A 16 1.43 -12.93 -0.10
N GLN A 17 1.40 -11.85 0.67
CA GLN A 17 1.71 -11.86 2.10
C GLN A 17 0.45 -11.93 2.99
N GLY A 18 -0.73 -11.67 2.43
CA GLY A 18 -2.01 -11.55 3.15
C GLY A 18 -2.16 -10.22 3.88
N TYR A 19 -1.07 -9.68 4.44
CA TYR A 19 -1.01 -8.40 5.12
C TYR A 19 0.35 -7.75 4.89
N VAL A 20 0.37 -6.41 4.77
CA VAL A 20 1.61 -5.62 4.68
C VAL A 20 1.40 -4.32 5.44
N SER A 21 2.37 -3.96 6.28
CA SER A 21 2.34 -2.69 7.02
C SER A 21 2.74 -1.50 6.15
N THR A 22 2.40 -0.29 6.60
CA THR A 22 2.82 0.93 5.91
C THR A 22 4.35 1.09 5.91
N GLU A 23 5.01 0.73 7.01
CA GLU A 23 6.48 0.78 7.12
C GLU A 23 7.16 -0.14 6.11
N GLU A 24 6.70 -1.39 5.97
CA GLU A 24 7.24 -2.33 4.99
C GLU A 24 7.11 -1.80 3.56
N LEU A 25 5.98 -1.16 3.22
CA LEU A 25 5.78 -0.56 1.90
C LEU A 25 6.70 0.65 1.67
N VAL A 26 6.94 1.46 2.69
CA VAL A 26 7.86 2.60 2.65
C VAL A 26 9.28 2.12 2.33
N GLU A 27 9.74 1.09 3.04
CA GLU A 27 11.06 0.49 2.85
C GLU A 27 11.17 -0.21 1.48
N HIS A 28 10.16 -0.99 1.10
CA HIS A 28 10.18 -1.77 -0.15
C HIS A 28 10.18 -0.88 -1.40
N PHE A 29 9.41 0.21 -1.39
CA PHE A 29 9.28 1.10 -2.55
C PHE A 29 10.19 2.32 -2.50
N SER A 30 10.92 2.52 -1.39
CA SER A 30 11.78 3.69 -1.15
C SER A 30 11.05 5.01 -1.38
N VAL A 31 9.84 5.15 -0.85
CA VAL A 31 9.01 6.36 -0.94
C VAL A 31 8.57 6.83 0.44
N SER A 32 8.15 8.09 0.56
CA SER A 32 7.72 8.62 1.84
C SER A 32 6.47 7.91 2.40
N PRO A 33 6.28 7.89 3.73
CA PRO A 33 5.03 7.41 4.33
C PRO A 33 3.79 8.13 3.82
N GLN A 34 3.90 9.42 3.49
CA GLN A 34 2.79 10.19 2.92
C GLN A 34 2.39 9.68 1.52
N THR A 35 3.38 9.27 0.72
CA THR A 35 3.16 8.66 -0.60
C THR A 35 2.42 7.33 -0.45
N ILE A 36 2.90 6.42 0.40
CA ILE A 36 2.24 5.14 0.65
C ILE A 36 0.82 5.36 1.17
N ARG A 37 0.61 6.28 2.13
CA ARG A 37 -0.74 6.59 2.63
C ARG A 37 -1.69 7.04 1.52
N ARG A 38 -1.23 7.89 0.60
CA ARG A 38 -2.04 8.29 -0.57
C ARG A 38 -2.35 7.10 -1.46
N ASP A 39 -1.34 6.30 -1.80
CA ASP A 39 -1.55 5.11 -2.63
C ASP A 39 -2.54 4.11 -2.00
N LEU A 40 -2.40 3.86 -0.69
CA LEU A 40 -3.30 2.98 0.04
C LEU A 40 -4.73 3.56 0.10
N ASN A 41 -4.88 4.88 0.26
CA ASN A 41 -6.20 5.53 0.20
C ASN A 41 -6.84 5.30 -1.16
N ASP A 42 -6.14 5.64 -2.25
CA ASP A 42 -6.65 5.51 -3.62
C ASP A 42 -7.07 4.06 -3.93
N LEU A 43 -6.24 3.08 -3.52
CA LEU A 43 -6.53 1.66 -3.69
C LEU A 43 -7.72 1.18 -2.86
N ALA A 44 -7.89 1.70 -1.64
CA ALA A 44 -9.00 1.34 -0.77
C ALA A 44 -10.32 1.94 -1.27
N GLU A 45 -10.31 3.18 -1.77
CA GLU A 45 -11.48 3.81 -2.41
C GLU A 45 -11.95 3.02 -3.64
N GLN A 46 -11.03 2.37 -4.34
CA GLN A 46 -11.32 1.48 -5.47
C GLN A 46 -11.68 0.04 -5.05
N ASN A 47 -11.77 -0.26 -3.74
CA ASN A 47 -12.00 -1.61 -3.20
C ASN A 47 -10.94 -2.64 -3.63
N MET A 48 -9.74 -2.21 -4.00
CA MET A 48 -8.65 -3.10 -4.41
C MET A 48 -7.91 -3.71 -3.22
N ILE A 49 -7.91 -3.02 -2.08
CA ILE A 49 -7.36 -3.48 -0.80
C ILE A 49 -8.26 -3.08 0.35
N LEU A 50 -8.15 -3.80 1.47
CA LEU A 50 -8.75 -3.41 2.74
C LEU A 50 -7.68 -2.82 3.65
N ARG A 51 -7.99 -1.69 4.29
CA ARG A 51 -7.08 -1.03 5.22
C ARG A 51 -7.53 -1.28 6.65
N HIS A 52 -6.65 -1.90 7.43
CA HIS A 52 -6.81 -1.98 8.87
C HIS A 52 -5.98 -0.88 9.52
N HIS A 53 -6.66 0.06 10.17
CA HIS A 53 -6.01 0.97 11.10
C HIS A 53 -5.93 0.20 12.41
N GLY A 54 -4.75 -0.37 12.71
CA GLY A 54 -4.48 -0.93 14.03
C GLY A 54 -4.65 0.17 15.06
N GLY A 55 -5.85 0.24 15.64
CA GLY A 55 -6.18 1.20 16.69
C GLY A 55 -5.36 0.89 17.92
N ALA A 56 -4.92 1.95 18.60
CA ALA A 56 -4.39 1.88 19.96
C ALA A 56 -5.40 1.26 20.93
#